data_AF-A0A369KG32-F1
#
_entry.id   AF-A0A369KG32-F1
#
_cell.length_a   1.000
_cell.length_b   1.000
_cell.length_c   1.000
_cell.angle_alpha   90.00
_cell.angle_beta   90.00
_cell.angle_gamma   90.00
#
_symmetry.space_group_name_H-M   'P 1'
#
loop_
_entity.id
_entity.type
_entity.pdbx_description
1 polymer ?
#
loop_
_entity_poly.entity_id
_entity_poly.type
_entity_poly.pdbx_seq_one_letter_code
_entity_poly.pdbx_strand_id
1 'polypeptide(L)'
;MLERLKEIWLDAKQMRDERGLTLIELLVVVVILGIIAAIAVVAIGGLIENSRKDAVVSDAKQLVSAAKLYTSSNPIKPGETVNMGVRKGGNDYTTTDGVVLDKYIDSMEDPFNSPTAYKDAFVSVTEEDGKYTYSVTLQGDEDYFTGDAPADLKRW
;
A
#
# COMPACT_ATOMS: atom_id res chain seq x y z
N MET A 1 7.30 68.94 -21.21
CA MET A 1 6.23 68.40 -22.09
C MET A 1 6.76 67.33 -23.04
N LEU A 2 7.89 67.55 -23.72
CA LEU A 2 8.51 66.59 -24.65
C LEU A 2 9.05 65.30 -23.98
N GLU A 3 9.40 65.32 -22.69
CA GLU A 3 9.90 64.14 -21.95
C GLU A 3 8.81 63.11 -21.66
N ARG A 4 7.59 63.55 -21.30
CA ARG A 4 6.42 62.67 -21.11
C ARG A 4 6.00 61.97 -22.40
N LEU A 5 6.26 62.61 -23.55
CA LEU A 5 6.00 62.00 -24.84
C LEU A 5 6.97 60.84 -25.12
N LYS A 6 8.24 60.96 -24.71
CA LYS A 6 9.24 59.90 -24.89
C LYS A 6 8.94 58.66 -24.05
N GLU A 7 8.37 58.81 -22.84
CA GLU A 7 7.94 57.68 -21.99
C GLU A 7 6.87 56.83 -22.70
N ILE A 8 5.85 57.47 -23.30
CA ILE A 8 4.74 56.78 -23.99
C ILE A 8 5.22 55.96 -25.20
N TRP A 9 6.20 56.46 -25.95
CA TRP A 9 6.77 55.73 -27.10
C TRP A 9 7.74 54.61 -26.69
N LEU A 10 8.30 54.66 -25.48
CA LEU A 10 9.19 53.63 -24.95
C LEU A 10 8.38 52.41 -24.46
N ASP A 11 7.25 52.65 -23.78
CA ASP A 11 6.33 51.60 -23.33
C ASP A 11 5.68 50.86 -24.51
N ALA A 12 5.30 51.59 -25.56
CA ALA A 12 4.76 51.00 -26.79
C ALA A 12 5.79 50.12 -27.54
N LYS A 13 7.09 50.34 -27.34
CA LYS A 13 8.16 49.52 -27.91
C LYS A 13 8.41 48.25 -27.11
N GLN A 14 8.16 48.27 -25.80
CA GLN A 14 8.35 47.12 -24.91
C GLN A 14 7.26 46.05 -25.06
N MET A 15 6.04 46.41 -25.46
CA MET A 15 4.92 45.47 -25.69
C MET A 15 5.00 44.68 -27.02
N ARG A 16 6.10 44.79 -27.78
CA ARG A 16 6.26 44.17 -29.12
C ARG A 16 7.41 43.17 -29.22
N ASP A 17 8.11 42.87 -28.12
CA ASP A 17 9.20 41.88 -28.08
C ASP A 17 8.72 40.54 -27.47
N GLU A 18 7.44 40.20 -27.66
CA GLU A 18 6.95 38.83 -27.51
C GLU A 18 7.46 37.99 -28.70
N ARG A 19 8.76 37.68 -28.69
CA ARG A 19 9.30 36.66 -29.59
C ARG A 19 8.67 35.33 -29.18
N GLY A 20 7.62 34.95 -29.91
CA GLY A 20 6.92 33.69 -29.68
C GLY A 20 7.86 32.49 -29.82
N LEU A 21 7.61 31.46 -29.01
CA LEU A 21 8.27 30.16 -29.14
C LEU A 21 8.14 29.64 -30.57
N THR A 22 9.23 29.14 -31.11
CA THR A 22 9.21 28.52 -32.43
C THR A 22 8.48 27.18 -32.36
N LEU A 23 7.77 26.80 -33.43
CA LEU A 23 7.11 25.49 -33.48
C LEU A 23 8.11 24.33 -33.28
N ILE A 24 9.37 24.51 -33.68
CA ILE A 24 10.42 23.51 -33.51
C ILE A 24 10.83 23.33 -32.04
N GLU A 25 10.88 24.41 -31.26
CA GLU A 25 11.18 24.33 -29.82
C GLU A 25 10.09 23.55 -29.08
N LEU A 26 8.82 23.86 -29.36
CA LEU A 26 7.71 23.11 -28.78
C LEU A 26 7.70 21.64 -29.23
N LEU A 27 8.06 21.37 -30.49
CA LEU A 27 8.13 20.02 -31.04
C LEU A 27 9.20 19.17 -30.33
N VAL A 28 10.40 19.70 -30.13
CA VAL A 28 11.46 18.96 -29.45
C VAL A 28 11.08 18.64 -28.00
N VAL A 29 10.40 19.55 -27.30
CA VAL A 29 9.96 19.35 -25.91
C VAL A 29 8.95 18.20 -25.82
N VAL A 30 7.92 18.17 -26.68
CA VAL A 30 6.93 17.08 -26.63
C VAL A 30 7.52 15.74 -27.03
N VAL A 31 8.53 15.72 -27.91
CA VAL A 31 9.28 14.50 -28.27
C VAL A 31 10.04 13.97 -27.05
N ILE A 32 10.76 14.83 -26.33
CA ILE A 32 11.49 14.43 -25.12
C ILE A 32 10.53 13.97 -24.03
N LEU A 33 9.42 14.69 -23.78
CA LEU A 33 8.39 14.27 -22.83
C LEU A 33 7.76 12.92 -23.21
N GLY A 34 7.54 12.67 -24.50
CA GLY A 34 7.03 11.39 -25.00
C GLY A 34 7.97 10.22 -24.71
N ILE A 35 9.28 10.39 -24.92
CA ILE A 35 10.27 9.36 -24.62
C ILE A 35 10.35 9.08 -23.11
N ILE A 36 10.37 10.14 -22.29
CA ILE A 36 10.40 10.01 -20.83
C ILE A 36 9.12 9.30 -20.33
N ALA A 37 7.95 9.70 -20.83
CA ALA A 37 6.68 9.09 -20.45
C ALA A 37 6.64 7.60 -20.81
N ALA A 38 7.13 7.21 -21.99
CA ALA A 38 7.15 5.81 -22.42
C ALA A 38 7.97 4.90 -21.47
N ILE A 39 9.15 5.36 -21.04
CA ILE A 39 10.00 4.61 -20.09
C ILE A 39 9.37 4.61 -18.69
N ALA A 40 8.83 5.75 -18.26
CA ALA A 40 8.23 5.92 -16.94
C ALA A 40 7.06 4.96 -16.71
N VAL A 41 6.19 4.74 -17.70
CA VAL A 41 5.02 3.85 -17.57
C VAL A 41 5.44 2.41 -17.21
N VAL A 42 6.42 1.85 -17.91
CA VAL A 42 6.88 0.47 -17.67
C VAL A 42 7.58 0.36 -16.31
N ALA A 43 8.39 1.35 -15.94
CA ALA A 43 9.12 1.35 -14.67
C ALA A 43 8.19 1.50 -13.44
N ILE A 44 7.19 2.37 -13.53
CA ILE A 44 6.25 2.64 -12.43
C ILE A 44 5.33 1.44 -12.19
N GLY A 45 4.91 0.72 -13.23
CA GLY A 45 4.05 -0.46 -13.08
C GLY A 45 4.67 -1.53 -12.16
N GLY A 46 5.93 -1.88 -12.39
CA GLY A 46 6.64 -2.86 -11.54
C GLY A 46 6.94 -2.33 -10.13
N LEU A 47 7.16 -1.03 -9.97
CA LEU A 47 7.35 -0.41 -8.66
C LEU A 47 6.08 -0.49 -7.82
N ILE A 48 4.93 -0.12 -8.40
CA ILE A 48 3.62 -0.17 -7.73
C ILE A 48 3.30 -1.59 -7.30
N GLU A 49 3.51 -2.57 -8.18
CA GLU A 49 3.29 -3.99 -7.88
C GLU A 49 4.11 -4.44 -6.66
N ASN A 50 5.41 -4.14 -6.64
CA ASN A 50 6.26 -4.47 -5.49
C ASN A 50 5.81 -3.75 -4.21
N SER A 51 5.39 -2.48 -4.30
CA SER A 51 4.85 -1.75 -3.16
C SER A 51 3.57 -2.39 -2.60
N ARG A 52 2.67 -2.89 -3.47
CA ARG A 52 1.46 -3.61 -3.03
C ARG A 52 1.82 -4.93 -2.34
N LYS A 53 2.75 -5.72 -2.89
CA LYS A 53 3.22 -6.96 -2.23
C LYS A 53 3.89 -6.68 -0.89
N ASP A 54 4.72 -5.64 -0.81
CA ASP A 54 5.39 -5.25 0.43
C ASP A 54 4.38 -4.78 1.49
N ALA A 55 3.28 -4.11 1.07
CA ALA A 55 2.17 -3.78 1.95
C ALA A 55 1.46 -5.03 2.49
N VAL A 56 1.16 -6.02 1.64
CA VAL A 56 0.57 -7.30 2.06
C VAL A 56 1.46 -8.03 3.09
N VAL A 57 2.77 -8.07 2.86
CA VAL A 57 3.73 -8.65 3.83
C VAL A 57 3.74 -7.87 5.15
N SER A 58 3.67 -6.54 5.09
CA SER A 58 3.57 -5.68 6.26
C SER A 58 2.29 -5.96 7.05
N ASP A 59 1.16 -6.09 6.37
CA ASP A 59 -0.13 -6.37 6.98
C ASP A 59 -0.14 -7.71 7.71
N ALA A 60 0.38 -8.76 7.06
CA ALA A 60 0.56 -10.06 7.68
C ALA A 60 1.42 -9.98 8.96
N LYS A 61 2.51 -9.19 8.94
CA LYS A 61 3.36 -8.98 10.12
C LYS A 61 2.66 -8.20 11.23
N GLN A 62 1.83 -7.21 10.89
CA GLN A 62 1.03 -6.47 11.86
C GLN A 62 0.01 -7.40 12.53
N LEU A 63 -0.64 -8.28 11.76
CA LEU A 63 -1.60 -9.25 12.28
C LEU A 63 -0.93 -10.24 13.26
N VAL A 64 0.26 -10.74 12.92
CA VAL A 64 1.07 -11.56 13.86
C VAL A 64 1.43 -10.78 15.12
N SER A 65 1.78 -9.51 14.99
CA SER A 65 2.15 -8.67 16.13
C SER A 65 0.96 -8.44 17.06
N ALA A 66 -0.23 -8.23 16.50
CA ALA A 66 -1.49 -8.15 17.24
C ALA A 66 -1.81 -9.47 17.97
N ALA A 67 -1.67 -10.61 17.27
CA ALA A 67 -1.86 -11.92 17.89
C ALA A 67 -0.86 -12.17 19.03
N LYS A 68 0.43 -11.83 18.85
CA LYS A 68 1.46 -11.91 19.90
C LYS A 68 1.14 -11.03 21.12
N LEU A 69 0.61 -9.83 20.88
CA LEU A 69 0.22 -8.92 21.95
C LEU A 69 -0.98 -9.47 22.74
N TYR A 70 -1.94 -10.08 22.05
CA TYR A 70 -3.05 -10.77 22.68
C TYR A 70 -2.58 -11.94 23.53
N THR A 71 -1.74 -12.83 22.99
CA THR A 71 -1.24 -14.02 23.70
C THR A 71 -0.32 -13.69 24.87
N SER A 72 0.39 -12.56 24.80
CA SER A 72 1.16 -12.04 25.93
C SER A 72 0.29 -11.65 27.12
N SER A 73 -0.96 -11.26 26.89
CA SER A 73 -1.90 -10.87 27.96
C SER A 73 -2.85 -12.01 28.34
N ASN A 74 -3.14 -12.90 27.39
CA ASN A 74 -4.07 -14.02 27.52
C ASN A 74 -3.37 -15.30 27.06
N PRO A 75 -2.71 -16.04 27.97
CA PRO A 75 -2.04 -17.27 27.59
C PRO A 75 -3.06 -18.30 27.10
N ILE A 76 -2.70 -18.99 26.04
CA ILE A 76 -3.46 -20.12 25.49
C ILE A 76 -3.06 -21.37 26.27
N LYS A 77 -3.92 -22.40 26.31
CA LYS A 77 -3.59 -23.67 26.97
C LYS A 77 -2.65 -24.53 26.11
N PRO A 78 -1.84 -25.40 26.74
CA PRO A 78 -0.98 -26.31 25.99
C PRO A 78 -1.78 -27.28 25.13
N GLY A 79 -1.39 -27.41 23.86
CA GLY A 79 -2.03 -28.26 22.86
C GLY A 79 -3.30 -27.66 22.22
N GLU A 80 -3.68 -26.44 22.60
CA GLU A 80 -4.81 -25.74 21.99
C GLU A 80 -4.35 -24.90 20.79
N THR A 81 -5.14 -24.92 19.71
CA THR A 81 -4.96 -24.03 18.57
C THR A 81 -6.10 -23.02 18.55
N VAL A 82 -5.76 -21.74 18.60
CA VAL A 82 -6.73 -20.64 18.60
C VAL A 82 -6.50 -19.79 17.37
N ASN A 83 -7.57 -19.54 16.61
CA ASN A 83 -7.55 -18.62 15.49
C ASN A 83 -7.88 -17.22 15.97
N MET A 84 -7.11 -16.22 15.55
CA MET A 84 -7.24 -14.83 15.95
C MET A 84 -7.22 -13.93 14.73
N GLY A 85 -8.24 -13.13 14.49
CA GLY A 85 -8.32 -12.38 13.24
C GLY A 85 -9.25 -11.19 13.26
N VAL A 86 -9.33 -10.54 12.10
CA VAL A 86 -10.22 -9.41 11.80
C VAL A 86 -11.21 -9.70 10.68
N ARG A 87 -10.89 -10.64 9.77
CA ARG A 87 -11.82 -11.08 8.72
C ARG A 87 -11.74 -12.57 8.43
N LYS A 88 -12.87 -13.15 8.05
CA LYS A 88 -12.97 -14.54 7.60
C LYS A 88 -14.10 -14.71 6.58
N GLY A 89 -13.81 -15.33 5.45
CA GLY A 89 -14.77 -15.60 4.38
C GLY A 89 -15.48 -14.34 3.86
N GLY A 90 -14.82 -13.19 3.87
CA GLY A 90 -15.35 -11.90 3.44
C GLY A 90 -16.26 -11.20 4.47
N ASN A 91 -16.37 -11.74 5.68
CA ASN A 91 -17.11 -11.13 6.80
C ASN A 91 -16.17 -10.72 7.92
N ASP A 92 -16.66 -9.90 8.83
CA ASP A 92 -15.93 -9.53 10.05
C ASP A 92 -15.69 -10.76 10.93
N TYR A 93 -14.54 -10.82 11.59
CA TYR A 93 -14.20 -11.93 12.47
C TYR A 93 -15.13 -11.94 13.67
N THR A 94 -15.71 -13.10 13.97
CA THR A 94 -16.63 -13.23 15.10
C THR A 94 -16.04 -14.10 16.21
N THR A 95 -16.60 -13.99 17.42
CA THR A 95 -16.22 -14.85 18.54
C THR A 95 -16.55 -16.33 18.33
N THR A 96 -17.34 -16.67 17.30
CA THR A 96 -17.58 -18.06 16.88
C THR A 96 -16.41 -18.64 16.10
N ASP A 97 -15.63 -17.80 15.42
CA ASP A 97 -14.45 -18.20 14.65
C ASP A 97 -13.16 -18.24 15.48
N GLY A 98 -13.15 -17.55 16.62
CA GLY A 98 -12.03 -17.49 17.56
C GLY A 98 -11.94 -16.14 18.26
N VAL A 99 -10.73 -15.62 18.40
CA VAL A 99 -10.47 -14.34 19.07
C VAL A 99 -10.53 -13.19 18.06
N VAL A 100 -11.34 -12.18 18.35
CA VAL A 100 -11.43 -10.97 17.55
C VAL A 100 -10.30 -10.00 17.93
N LEU A 101 -9.54 -9.53 16.94
CA LEU A 101 -8.37 -8.67 17.13
C LEU A 101 -8.65 -7.16 17.01
N ASP A 102 -9.91 -6.72 16.87
CA ASP A 102 -10.31 -5.30 16.67
C ASP A 102 -9.75 -4.31 17.71
N LYS A 103 -9.39 -4.79 18.92
CA LYS A 103 -8.77 -3.94 19.96
C LYS A 103 -7.26 -3.76 19.78
N TYR A 104 -6.63 -4.57 18.95
CA TYR A 104 -5.19 -4.70 18.78
C TYR A 104 -4.72 -4.28 17.39
N ILE A 105 -5.61 -4.28 16.40
CA ILE A 105 -5.33 -3.90 15.03
C ILE A 105 -6.56 -3.23 14.42
N ASP A 106 -6.34 -2.21 13.60
CA ASP A 106 -7.40 -1.54 12.85
C ASP A 106 -7.80 -2.39 11.62
N SER A 107 -8.89 -2.01 10.98
CA SER A 107 -9.30 -2.56 9.70
C SER A 107 -8.18 -2.45 8.66
N MET A 108 -7.96 -3.54 7.92
CA MET A 108 -6.93 -3.64 6.90
C MET A 108 -7.58 -3.75 5.53
N GLU A 109 -7.08 -2.97 4.57
CA GLU A 109 -7.52 -3.03 3.16
C GLU A 109 -6.56 -3.88 2.33
N ASP A 110 -7.09 -4.56 1.33
CA ASP A 110 -6.26 -5.29 0.37
C ASP A 110 -5.58 -4.31 -0.61
N PRO A 111 -4.24 -4.22 -0.63
CA PRO A 111 -3.52 -3.36 -1.55
C PRO A 111 -3.80 -3.66 -3.02
N PHE A 112 -4.21 -4.87 -3.40
CA PHE A 112 -4.49 -5.21 -4.80
C PHE A 112 -5.91 -4.85 -5.25
N ASN A 113 -6.85 -4.80 -4.31
CA ASN A 113 -8.27 -4.60 -4.59
C ASN A 113 -8.91 -3.41 -3.84
N SER A 114 -8.10 -2.48 -3.31
CA SER A 114 -8.59 -1.28 -2.62
C SER A 114 -9.70 -0.57 -3.41
N PRO A 115 -10.84 -0.22 -2.76
CA PRO A 115 -11.03 -0.12 -1.30
C PRO A 115 -11.58 -1.38 -0.62
N THR A 116 -11.50 -2.58 -1.22
CA THR A 116 -12.03 -3.78 -0.56
C THR A 116 -11.09 -4.28 0.53
N ALA A 117 -11.65 -4.67 1.67
CA ALA A 117 -10.91 -5.37 2.71
C ALA A 117 -10.56 -6.81 2.29
N TYR A 118 -9.58 -7.40 2.97
CA TYR A 118 -9.21 -8.81 2.78
C TYR A 118 -10.42 -9.75 2.95
N LYS A 119 -10.45 -10.84 2.21
CA LYS A 119 -11.45 -11.90 2.39
C LYS A 119 -11.19 -12.68 3.68
N ASP A 120 -9.96 -13.10 3.89
CA ASP A 120 -9.52 -13.78 5.11
C ASP A 120 -8.28 -13.07 5.67
N ALA A 121 -8.31 -12.77 6.96
CA ALA A 121 -7.22 -12.14 7.68
C ALA A 121 -7.23 -12.63 9.14
N PHE A 122 -6.55 -13.75 9.37
CA PHE A 122 -6.43 -14.35 10.70
C PHE A 122 -5.08 -15.07 10.89
N VAL A 123 -4.73 -15.27 12.15
CA VAL A 123 -3.52 -15.97 12.60
C VAL A 123 -3.95 -17.14 13.46
N SER A 124 -3.47 -18.34 13.12
CA SER A 124 -3.62 -19.52 13.97
C SER A 124 -2.42 -19.61 14.90
N VAL A 125 -2.69 -19.60 16.20
CA VAL A 125 -1.68 -19.74 17.25
C VAL A 125 -1.84 -21.08 17.92
N THR A 126 -0.77 -21.85 17.98
CA THR A 126 -0.70 -23.13 18.68
C THR A 126 0.35 -23.04 19.77
N GLU A 127 0.01 -23.47 20.98
CA GLU A 127 0.99 -23.64 22.06
C GLU A 127 1.41 -25.10 22.17
N GLU A 128 2.69 -25.38 21.97
CA GLU A 128 3.27 -26.72 22.12
C GLU A 128 4.54 -26.62 23.00
N ASP A 129 4.58 -27.38 24.09
CA ASP A 129 5.70 -27.43 25.04
C ASP A 129 6.18 -26.04 25.53
N GLY A 130 5.26 -25.11 25.81
CA GLY A 130 5.59 -23.77 26.27
C GLY A 130 6.12 -22.83 25.18
N LYS A 131 6.03 -23.23 23.90
CA LYS A 131 6.38 -22.40 22.74
C LYS A 131 5.13 -22.08 21.92
N TYR A 132 4.96 -20.81 21.59
CA TYR A 132 3.92 -20.36 20.68
C TYR A 132 4.40 -20.41 19.23
N THR A 133 3.71 -21.19 18.41
CA THR A 133 3.82 -21.17 16.95
C THR A 133 2.71 -20.32 16.38
N TYR A 134 3.05 -19.38 15.50
CA TYR A 134 2.10 -18.51 14.81
C TYR A 134 2.09 -18.88 13.33
N SER A 135 0.92 -18.88 12.71
CA SER A 135 0.76 -19.09 11.26
C SER A 135 -0.28 -18.10 10.74
N VAL A 136 0.02 -17.42 9.64
CA VAL A 136 -0.82 -16.34 9.09
C VAL A 136 -1.58 -16.83 7.88
N THR A 137 -2.86 -16.53 7.83
CA THR A 137 -3.68 -16.65 6.63
C THR A 137 -4.16 -15.27 6.22
N LEU A 138 -3.78 -14.86 5.01
CA LEU A 138 -4.17 -13.59 4.42
C LEU A 138 -4.58 -13.85 2.96
N GLN A 139 -5.84 -13.55 2.65
CA GLN A 139 -6.43 -13.83 1.34
C GLN A 139 -7.24 -12.62 0.87
N GLY A 140 -7.02 -12.22 -0.38
CA GLY A 140 -7.82 -11.23 -1.10
C GLY A 140 -8.72 -11.91 -2.12
N ASP A 141 -8.66 -11.45 -3.38
CA ASP A 141 -9.12 -12.25 -4.52
C ASP A 141 -8.13 -13.36 -4.87
N GLU A 142 -6.85 -13.15 -4.57
CA GLU A 142 -5.80 -14.16 -4.64
C GLU A 142 -5.34 -14.59 -3.25
N ASP A 143 -4.75 -15.79 -3.18
CA ASP A 143 -4.19 -16.34 -1.94
C ASP A 143 -2.79 -15.77 -1.74
N TYR A 144 -2.62 -14.88 -0.75
CA TYR A 144 -1.31 -14.29 -0.44
C TYR A 144 -0.50 -15.16 0.52
N PHE A 145 -1.12 -15.58 1.63
CA PHE A 145 -0.53 -16.45 2.64
C PHE A 145 -1.56 -17.45 3.14
N THR A 146 -1.18 -18.72 3.25
CA THR A 146 -2.11 -19.84 3.57
C THR A 146 -1.57 -20.69 4.72
N GLY A 147 -1.44 -20.09 5.89
CA GLY A 147 -0.87 -20.74 7.08
C GLY A 147 0.65 -20.60 7.17
N ASP A 148 1.20 -19.54 6.58
CA ASP A 148 2.65 -19.32 6.55
C ASP A 148 3.19 -18.84 7.90
N ALA A 149 4.38 -19.33 8.27
CA ALA A 149 5.03 -18.90 9.48
C ALA A 149 5.52 -17.45 9.35
N PRO A 150 5.58 -16.67 10.45
CA PRO A 150 6.07 -15.29 10.43
C PRO A 150 7.47 -15.10 9.83
N ALA A 151 8.30 -16.15 9.86
CA ALA A 151 9.65 -16.14 9.30
C ALA A 151 9.66 -16.26 7.76
N ASP A 152 8.60 -16.85 7.19
CA ASP A 152 8.47 -17.14 5.76
C ASP A 152 7.69 -16.05 5.01
N LEU A 153 7.13 -15.07 5.73
CA LEU A 153 6.46 -13.90 5.16
C LEU A 153 7.43 -13.05 4.32
N LYS A 154 7.41 -13.28 3.01
CA LYS A 154 8.24 -12.63 2.01
C LYS A 154 7.40 -12.30 0.78
N ARG A 155 7.88 -11.32 0.02
CA ARG A 155 7.32 -10.98 -1.29
C ARG A 155 7.47 -12.19 -2.23
N TRP A 156 6.39 -12.54 -2.92
CA TRP A 156 6.33 -13.55 -3.97
C TRP A 156 6.73 -13.02 -5.34
#